data_AF-A0AA92MCK3-F1
#
_entry.id   AF-A0AA92MCK3-F1
#
_cell.length_a   1.000
_cell.length_b   1.000
_cell.length_c   1.000
_cell.angle_alpha   90.00
_cell.angle_beta   90.00
_cell.angle_gamma   90.00
#
_symmetry.space_group_name_H-M   'P 1'
#
loop_
_entity.id
_entity.type
_entity.pdbx_description
1 polymer ?
#
loop_
_entity_poly.entity_id
_entity_poly.type
_entity_poly.pdbx_seq_one_letter_code
_entity_poly.pdbx_strand_id
1 'polypeptide(L)' 'MNSRHQAPSDPAFSEAWRLFRALHDAPSLDRAQKLVLWLGRDAKHVRAFDEALTLWALAGAAMVGSASGEESRHESTLQ' A
#
# COMPACT_ATOMS: atom_id res chain seq x y z
N MET A 1 20.83 21.54 -9.67
CA MET A 1 20.81 20.18 -9.10
C MET A 1 19.58 20.09 -8.20
N ASN A 2 18.66 19.20 -8.54
CA ASN A 2 17.29 19.21 -8.06
C ASN A 2 17.22 18.96 -6.55
N SER A 3 16.72 19.94 -5.80
CA SER A 3 16.18 19.75 -4.47
C SER A 3 15.08 18.70 -4.57
N ARG A 4 15.37 17.46 -4.17
CA ARG A 4 14.31 16.49 -3.89
C ARG A 4 13.56 17.07 -2.72
N HIS A 5 12.45 17.74 -3.00
CA HIS A 5 11.48 18.13 -2.00
C HIS A 5 11.02 16.83 -1.34
N GLN A 6 11.67 16.47 -0.23
CA GLN A 6 11.19 15.43 0.66
C GLN A 6 9.87 15.97 1.18
N ALA A 7 8.78 15.65 0.49
CA ALA A 7 7.44 16.00 0.93
C ALA A 7 7.34 15.53 2.39
N PRO A 8 6.83 16.37 3.31
CA PRO A 8 6.57 15.91 4.67
C PRO A 8 5.72 14.66 4.55
N SER A 9 6.27 13.50 4.95
CA SER A 9 5.49 12.27 4.95
C SER A 9 4.33 12.50 5.90
N ASP A 10 3.09 12.41 5.39
CA ASP A 10 1.89 12.61 6.20
C ASP A 10 1.96 11.66 7.42
N PRO A 11 2.01 12.19 8.66
CA PRO A 11 2.07 11.37 9.85
C PRO A 11 0.86 10.43 9.98
N ALA A 12 -0.32 10.84 9.53
CA ALA A 12 -1.52 10.01 9.55
C ALA A 12 -1.41 8.85 8.58
N PHE A 13 -0.89 9.09 7.36
CA PHE A 13 -0.62 8.03 6.39
C PHE A 13 0.41 7.03 6.93
N SER A 14 1.50 7.54 7.50
CA SER A 14 2.58 6.71 8.05
C SER A 14 2.07 5.79 9.18
N GLU A 15 1.24 6.33 10.06
CA GLU A 15 0.63 5.56 11.14
C GLU A 15 -0.42 4.57 10.64
N ALA A 16 -1.26 4.96 9.67
CA ALA A 16 -2.20 4.06 9.00
C ALA A 16 -1.48 2.85 8.39
N TRP A 17 -0.40 3.11 7.63
CA TRP A 17 0.42 2.07 7.01
C TRP A 17 1.07 1.14 8.04
N ARG A 18 1.51 1.69 9.18
CA ARG A 18 2.08 0.90 10.29
C ARG A 18 1.05 -0.03 10.92
N LEU A 19 -0.14 0.49 11.24
CA LEU A 19 -1.23 -0.28 11.84
C LEU A 19 -1.77 -1.35 10.89
N PHE A 20 -1.93 -1.00 9.61
CA PHE A 20 -2.32 -1.93 8.55
C PHE A 20 -1.33 -3.10 8.46
N ARG A 21 -0.04 -2.81 8.25
CA ARG A 21 0.99 -3.87 8.13
C ARG A 21 1.04 -4.77 9.35
N ALA A 22 0.99 -4.18 10.55
CA ALA A 22 0.96 -4.96 11.77
C ALA A 22 -0.24 -5.94 11.79
N LEU A 23 -1.46 -5.48 11.43
CA LEU A 23 -2.61 -6.37 11.37
C LEU A 23 -2.51 -7.41 10.25
N HIS A 24 -2.07 -7.00 9.07
CA HIS A 24 -1.94 -7.84 7.89
C HIS A 24 -0.90 -8.97 8.08
N ASP A 25 0.27 -8.65 8.65
CA ASP A 25 1.39 -9.58 8.80
C ASP A 25 1.16 -10.63 9.90
N ALA A 26 0.46 -10.27 10.98
CA ALA A 26 -0.03 -11.25 11.96
C ALA A 26 -1.39 -10.81 12.54
N PRO A 27 -2.49 -11.34 11.97
CA PRO A 27 -3.83 -11.03 12.41
C PRO A 27 -4.08 -11.37 13.88
N SER A 28 -4.67 -10.43 14.63
CA SER A 28 -5.09 -10.64 16.01
C SER A 28 -6.13 -9.61 16.44
N LEU A 29 -6.94 -9.96 17.45
CA LEU A 29 -7.97 -9.07 17.99
C LEU A 29 -7.38 -7.77 18.53
N ASP A 30 -6.26 -7.83 19.26
CA ASP A 30 -5.57 -6.65 19.81
C ASP A 30 -5.14 -5.67 18.71
N ARG A 31 -4.58 -6.17 17.59
CA ARG A 31 -4.16 -5.31 16.48
C ARG A 31 -5.35 -4.71 15.74
N ALA A 32 -6.43 -5.47 15.57
CA ALA A 32 -7.67 -4.96 14.98
C ALA A 32 -8.28 -3.86 15.86
N GLN A 33 -8.33 -4.06 17.18
CA GLN A 33 -8.82 -3.06 18.13
C GLN A 33 -7.97 -1.79 18.12
N LYS A 34 -6.63 -1.90 18.05
CA LYS A 34 -5.73 -0.74 17.92
C LYS A 34 -6.01 0.06 16.66
N LEU A 35 -6.22 -0.62 15.53
CA LEU A 35 -6.59 0.03 14.27
C LEU A 35 -7.95 0.73 14.38
N VAL A 36 -8.98 0.04 14.86
CA VAL A 36 -10.34 0.61 15.02
C VAL A 36 -10.34 1.81 15.97
N LEU A 37 -9.65 1.70 17.10
CA LEU A 37 -9.54 2.80 18.07
C LEU A 37 -8.84 4.02 17.45
N TRP A 38 -7.80 3.79 16.64
CA TRP A 38 -7.11 4.88 15.96
C TRP A 38 -8.00 5.55 14.90
N LEU A 39 -8.71 4.75 14.09
CA LEU A 39 -9.66 5.25 13.08
C LEU A 39 -10.81 6.06 13.70
N GLY A 40 -11.30 5.65 14.87
CA GLY A 40 -12.39 6.34 15.56
C GLY A 40 -12.03 7.70 16.17
N ARG A 41 -10.75 8.11 16.17
CA ARG A 41 -10.30 9.37 16.80
C ARG A 41 -10.47 10.61 15.91
N ASP A 42 -10.38 10.46 14.60
CA ASP A 42 -10.38 11.60 13.67
C ASP A 42 -10.79 11.14 12.26
N ALA A 43 -11.65 11.90 11.57
CA ALA A 43 -12.04 11.60 10.20
C ALA A 43 -10.84 11.56 9.24
N LYS A 44 -9.77 12.32 9.51
CA LYS A 44 -8.54 12.28 8.69
C LYS A 44 -7.83 10.92 8.76
N HIS A 45 -7.99 10.17 9.86
CA HIS A 45 -7.39 8.84 10.00
C HIS A 45 -8.06 7.83 9.07
N VAL A 46 -9.38 7.95 8.89
CA VAL A 46 -10.14 7.15 7.92
C VAL A 46 -9.63 7.43 6.51
N ARG A 47 -9.47 8.70 6.16
CA ARG A 47 -8.93 9.09 4.85
C ARG A 47 -7.50 8.58 4.63
N ALA A 48 -6.62 8.75 5.61
CA ALA A 48 -5.25 8.25 5.54
C ALA A 48 -5.19 6.72 5.40
N PHE A 49 -6.11 6.00 6.04
CA PHE A 49 -6.21 4.55 5.92
C PHE A 49 -6.71 4.10 4.55
N ASP A 50 -7.69 4.78 3.98
CA ASP A 50 -8.16 4.57 2.60
C ASP A 50 -7.03 4.76 1.57
N GLU A 51 -6.23 5.81 1.73
CA GLU A 51 -5.05 6.06 0.90
C GLU A 51 -4.00 4.96 1.03
N ALA A 52 -3.74 4.48 2.26
CA ALA A 52 -2.86 3.36 2.51
C ALA A 52 -3.36 2.07 1.82
N LEU A 53 -4.64 1.74 1.95
CA LEU A 53 -5.22 0.54 1.30
C LEU A 53 -5.18 0.65 -0.23
N THR A 54 -5.45 1.84 -0.77
CA THR A 54 -5.38 2.10 -2.21
C THR A 54 -3.96 1.85 -2.73
N LEU A 55 -2.94 2.38 -2.05
CA LEU A 55 -1.55 2.17 -2.44
C LEU A 55 -1.16 0.69 -2.38
N TRP A 56 -1.57 -0.03 -1.32
CA TRP A 56 -1.31 -1.46 -1.19
C TRP A 56 -1.94 -2.27 -2.32
N ALA A 57 -3.20 -1.98 -2.66
CA ALA A 57 -3.90 -2.65 -3.75
C ALA A 57 -3.26 -2.36 -5.12
N LEU A 58 -2.88 -1.11 -5.39
CA LEU A 58 -2.20 -0.73 -6.62
C LEU A 58 -0.83 -1.41 -6.75
N ALA A 59 -0.06 -1.49 -5.67
CA ALA A 59 1.21 -2.21 -5.66
C ALA A 59 1.01 -3.71 -5.93
N GLY A 60 -0.01 -4.31 -5.32
CA GLY A 60 -0.43 -5.69 -5.58
C GLY A 60 -0.79 -5.92 -7.05
N ALA A 61 -1.63 -5.04 -7.62
CA ALA A 61 -2.05 -5.11 -9.02
C ALA A 61 -0.88 -4.96 -9.99
N ALA A 62 0.06 -4.04 -9.72
CA ALA A 62 1.26 -3.85 -10.52
C ALA A 62 2.14 -5.11 -10.54
N MET A 63 2.29 -5.80 -9.40
CA MET A 63 3.04 -7.07 -9.34
C MET A 63 2.38 -8.17 -10.16
N VAL A 64 1.04 -8.29 -10.12
CA VAL A 64 0.30 -9.30 -10.90
C VAL A 64 0.32 -8.99 -12.40
N GLY A 65 0.11 -7.72 -12.79
CA GLY A 65 0.12 -7.30 -14.20
C GLY A 65 1.48 -7.45 -14.87
N SER A 66 2.57 -7.34 -14.11
CA SER A 66 3.94 -7.52 -14.62
C SER A 66 4.25 -8.98 -14.97
N ALA A 67 3.60 -9.95 -14.30
CA ALA A 67 3.80 -11.38 -14.58
C ALA A 67 3.12 -11.84 -15.87
N SER A 68 2.13 -11.10 -16.38
CA SER A 68 1.37 -11.45 -17.60
C SER A 68 1.97 -10.87 -18.89
N GLY A 69 3.07 -10.11 -18.80
CA GLY A 69 3.70 -9.42 -19.94
C GLY A 69 4.86 -10.18 -20.60
N GLU A 70 5.23 -11.36 -20.09
CA GLU A 70 6.41 -12.12 -20.54
C GLU A 70 6.04 -13.39 -21.33
N GLU A 71 4.90 -13.41 -22.01
CA GLU A 71 4.53 -14.49 -22.94
C GLU A 71 4.12 -13.93 -24.29
N SER A 72 5.02 -13.20 -24.96
CA SER A 72 4.93 -12.88 -26.40
C SER A 72 6.22 -12.19 -26.88
N ARG A 73 7.38 -12.84 -26.71
CA ARG A 73 8.59 -12.43 -27.45
C ARG A 73 9.57 -13.59 -27.68
N HIS A 74 9.03 -14.76 -28.01
CA HIS A 74 9.80 -15.86 -28.59
C HIS A 74 8.95 -16.57 -29.63
N GLU A 75 8.45 -15.85 -30.63
CA GLU A 75 8.28 -16.46 -31.95
C GLU A 75 9.41 -15.92 -32.81
N SER A 76 10.48 -16.71 -32.80
CA SER A 76 11.67 -16.52 -33.59
C SER A 76 11.31 -16.31 -35.05
N THR A 77 11.86 -15.25 -35.60
CA THR A 77 12.44 -15.25 -36.94
C THR A 77 13.04 -16.62 -37.25
N LEU A 78 12.38 -17.42 -38.08
CA LEU A 78 13.03 -18.42 -38.93
C LEU A 78 12.06 -18.90 -40.01
N GLN A 79 12.43 -18.49 -41.23
CA GLN A 79 12.06 -18.97 -42.57
C GLN A 79 10.86 -18.32 -43.26
#